data_AF-A0A8G1RKH7-F1
#
_entry.id   AF-A0A8G1RKH7-F1
#
_cell.length_a   1.000
_cell.length_b   1.000
_cell.length_c   1.000
_cell.angle_alpha   90.00
_cell.angle_beta   90.00
_cell.angle_gamma   90.00
#
_symmetry.space_group_name_H-M   'P 1'
#
loop_
_entity.id
_entity.type
_entity.pdbx_description
1 polymer ?
#
loop_
_entity_poly.entity_id
_entity_poly.type
_entity_poly.pdbx_seq_one_letter_code
_entity_poly.pdbx_strand_id
1 'polypeptide(L)'
;MSLGFSADSSPVELIEEYSRMLPGATTTISHDCDYPPPPGSKQRDWKPYPLRSAYISSLLVLEIAPVLTLSILLAISESRNGLLSVQHLPGRDKGPGGILQKLWSAAYLWTSLPNAFFTLSRDLWASVVDAASKQQPYVELRKGNTLKNSLLLDYSSKPFLWSWYLAIRNKHYILGVIMLLYLVSNITVVPLSAHLLTATPVINNFTNTLKTLQIWDDLALDDSLNWNEIVDEVFAMLIFKAPPSAWTDLHYAFRPYGFDSFQVPSNITTYNLAVSGHLDCTVYTEENSTLQYIPYNDESGTLTVGIDDAGCNVTYSMTLDSSTYYCIRSLSARECTANAGYSRITIISGIRNLISPFKIADYSAVSCIPIYRKTHGDLVTRFSDKHNSSVIHFQDHPSQSVEFRPATWERFEQNLTSISFRDPTGASSVDGFSYLINRHVLEANTVDPYANRDQILLSTERVFEAIYAVANEGLGFPRSVVDRDEQPSIQGTVSTPDTRLFVVPKTAYYIIVILSFIVVCNIILYYYHQRHRSVLWEEPVGLLGAAELLYEGNTSRFIARVRRHHPAATRIVKLALNDPAYALYTAAVDERGKVMVSASGRDLDDMMWDYKSRASGYSV
;
A
#
# COMPACT_ATOMS: atom_id res chain seq x y z
N MET A 1 16.40 -47.48 65.02
CA MET A 1 16.64 -47.03 66.41
C MET A 1 16.65 -45.52 66.38
N SER A 2 15.56 -44.93 66.88
CA SER A 2 15.41 -43.49 67.06
C SER A 2 16.21 -43.03 68.27
N LEU A 3 16.91 -41.92 68.14
CA LEU A 3 17.23 -41.04 69.25
C LEU A 3 16.92 -39.61 68.77
N GLY A 4 15.84 -39.07 69.32
CA GLY A 4 15.35 -37.72 69.04
C GLY A 4 16.19 -36.68 69.76
N PHE A 5 16.40 -35.55 69.10
CA PHE A 5 16.82 -34.32 69.74
C PHE A 5 15.58 -33.47 70.01
N SER A 6 15.35 -33.20 71.29
CA SER A 6 14.36 -32.26 71.81
C SER A 6 14.76 -30.85 71.42
N ALA A 7 13.81 -30.09 70.89
CA ALA A 7 13.89 -28.65 70.73
C ALA A 7 13.73 -27.99 72.09
N ASP A 8 14.80 -27.34 72.57
CA ASP A 8 14.79 -26.14 73.42
C ASP A 8 16.23 -25.88 73.92
N SER A 9 17.00 -25.15 73.11
CA SER A 9 18.22 -24.46 73.58
C SER A 9 18.47 -23.23 72.69
N SER A 10 18.75 -22.09 73.32
CA SER A 10 18.89 -20.81 72.65
C SER A 10 20.25 -20.71 71.92
N PRO A 11 20.36 -19.97 70.80
CA PRO A 11 21.57 -19.89 69.98
C PRO A 11 22.78 -19.20 70.66
N VAL A 12 22.64 -18.75 71.91
CA VAL A 12 23.71 -18.08 72.65
C VAL A 12 24.61 -19.08 73.40
N GLU A 13 24.08 -20.22 73.85
CA GLU A 13 24.87 -21.24 74.57
C GLU A 13 25.74 -22.10 73.63
N LEU A 14 25.33 -22.28 72.37
CA LEU A 14 26.10 -23.02 71.35
C LEU A 14 27.35 -22.26 70.86
N ILE A 15 27.38 -20.93 71.01
CA ILE A 15 28.54 -20.10 70.62
C ILE A 15 29.59 -20.06 71.74
N GLU A 16 29.17 -20.17 73.00
CA GLU A 16 30.09 -20.18 74.15
C GLU A 16 30.82 -21.52 74.28
N GLU A 17 30.17 -22.63 73.95
CA GLU A 17 30.77 -23.97 74.02
C GLU A 17 31.73 -24.26 72.85
N TYR A 18 31.55 -23.63 71.69
CA TYR A 18 32.50 -23.68 70.56
C TYR A 18 33.76 -22.84 70.80
N SER A 19 33.66 -21.78 71.61
CA SER A 19 34.79 -20.89 71.93
C SER A 19 35.78 -21.46 72.97
N ARG A 20 35.37 -22.50 73.71
CA ARG A 20 36.20 -23.18 74.72
C ARG A 20 37.03 -24.36 74.18
N MET A 21 36.85 -24.76 72.90
CA MET A 21 37.52 -25.94 72.32
C MET A 21 38.75 -25.64 71.44
N LEU A 22 39.21 -24.39 71.32
CA LEU A 22 40.44 -24.07 70.58
C LEU A 22 41.58 -23.66 71.54
N PRO A 23 42.61 -24.49 71.72
CA PRO A 23 43.79 -24.13 72.50
C PRO A 23 44.63 -23.09 71.76
N GLY A 24 45.16 -22.14 72.52
CA GLY A 24 45.94 -21.01 72.04
C GLY A 24 47.18 -21.40 71.24
N ALA A 25 47.34 -20.73 70.09
CA ALA A 25 48.60 -20.68 69.36
C ALA A 25 48.87 -19.23 68.97
N THR A 26 49.66 -18.57 69.80
CA THR A 26 50.37 -17.33 69.49
C THR A 26 51.23 -17.58 68.26
N THR A 27 50.82 -17.06 67.10
CA THR A 27 51.66 -17.04 65.89
C THR A 27 51.81 -15.61 65.42
N THR A 28 52.97 -15.05 65.75
CA THR A 28 53.60 -13.95 65.03
C THR A 28 53.78 -14.37 63.57
N ILE A 29 52.90 -13.89 62.68
CA ILE A 29 53.08 -14.06 61.24
C ILE A 29 54.00 -12.95 60.76
N SER A 30 55.23 -13.34 60.41
CA SER A 30 56.20 -12.52 59.70
C SER A 30 55.63 -12.12 58.34
N HIS A 31 55.56 -10.82 58.09
CA HIS A 31 55.35 -10.26 56.76
C HIS A 31 56.64 -10.46 55.94
N ASP A 32 56.77 -11.62 55.30
CA ASP A 32 57.73 -11.87 54.23
C ASP A 32 57.15 -12.95 53.31
N CYS A 33 56.26 -12.52 52.41
CA CYS A 33 55.97 -13.24 51.19
C CYS A 33 56.51 -12.36 50.05
N ASP A 34 57.81 -12.53 49.76
CA ASP A 34 58.40 -12.18 48.48
C ASP A 34 57.65 -12.95 47.39
N TYR A 35 56.67 -12.29 46.76
CA TYR A 35 56.18 -12.74 45.47
C TYR A 35 57.27 -12.46 44.44
N PRO A 36 57.74 -13.46 43.68
CA PRO A 36 58.63 -13.18 42.55
C PRO A 36 57.88 -12.27 41.57
N PRO A 37 58.54 -11.20 41.05
CA PRO A 37 57.91 -10.35 40.05
C PRO A 37 57.52 -11.21 38.83
N PRO A 38 56.32 -11.03 38.26
CA PRO A 38 55.90 -11.85 37.13
C PRO A 38 56.90 -11.71 35.96
N PRO A 39 57.23 -12.81 35.27
CA PRO A 39 58.26 -12.82 34.23
C PRO A 39 57.89 -11.87 33.09
N GLY A 40 58.91 -11.17 32.58
CA GLY A 40 58.86 -10.11 31.56
C GLY A 40 58.34 -10.51 30.17
N SER A 41 57.17 -11.12 30.10
CA SER A 41 56.35 -11.13 28.91
C SER A 41 55.81 -9.71 28.69
N LYS A 42 55.76 -9.25 27.44
CA LYS A 42 55.07 -8.00 27.09
C LYS A 42 53.61 -8.12 27.55
N GLN A 43 53.30 -7.64 28.75
CA GLN A 43 51.96 -7.68 29.33
C GLN A 43 51.02 -6.95 28.36
N ARG A 44 50.11 -7.71 27.76
CA ARG A 44 49.09 -7.18 26.84
C ARG A 44 47.97 -6.59 27.68
N ASP A 45 47.62 -5.33 27.41
CA ASP A 45 46.46 -4.68 28.04
C ASP A 45 45.20 -5.54 27.80
N TRP A 46 44.42 -5.79 28.85
CA TRP A 46 43.20 -6.57 28.74
C TRP A 46 42.09 -5.77 28.02
N LYS A 47 41.45 -6.42 27.05
CA LYS A 47 40.33 -5.87 26.29
C LYS A 47 39.15 -6.86 26.32
N PRO A 48 37.92 -6.40 26.65
CA PRO A 48 36.70 -7.17 26.53
C PRO A 48 36.61 -7.75 25.14
N TYR A 49 36.01 -8.93 25.03
CA TYR A 49 35.81 -9.61 23.76
C TYR A 49 35.19 -8.69 22.67
N PRO A 50 34.14 -7.88 22.95
CA PRO A 50 33.55 -6.96 21.96
C PRO A 50 34.48 -5.83 21.48
N LEU A 51 35.56 -5.53 22.22
CA LEU A 51 36.51 -4.46 21.91
C LEU A 51 37.81 -4.97 21.28
N ARG A 52 37.91 -6.28 21.03
CA ARG A 52 39.03 -6.84 20.28
C ARG A 52 38.95 -6.37 18.83
N SER A 53 40.11 -6.09 18.23
CA SER A 53 40.20 -5.60 16.85
C SER A 53 39.44 -6.48 15.86
N ALA A 54 39.51 -7.80 16.00
CA ALA A 54 38.80 -8.73 15.12
C ALA A 54 37.27 -8.56 15.20
N TYR A 55 36.71 -8.35 16.40
CA TYR A 55 35.27 -8.16 16.59
C TYR A 55 34.80 -6.83 16.00
N ILE A 56 35.54 -5.74 16.25
CA ILE A 56 35.21 -4.43 15.68
C ILE A 56 35.33 -4.46 14.14
N SER A 57 36.35 -5.14 13.60
CA SER A 57 36.49 -5.32 12.15
C SER A 57 35.34 -6.13 11.56
N SER A 58 34.91 -7.23 12.19
CA SER A 58 33.74 -7.98 11.72
C SER A 58 32.45 -7.16 11.81
N LEU A 59 32.29 -6.35 12.86
CA LEU A 59 31.14 -5.48 13.01
C LEU A 59 31.14 -4.37 11.94
N LEU A 60 32.29 -3.78 11.62
CA LEU A 60 32.40 -2.80 10.52
C LEU A 60 32.01 -3.41 9.17
N VAL A 61 32.45 -4.63 8.87
CA VAL A 61 32.03 -5.34 7.65
C VAL A 61 30.51 -5.57 7.65
N LEU A 62 29.96 -6.01 8.79
CA LEU A 62 28.53 -6.25 8.96
C LEU A 62 27.69 -4.98 8.79
N GLU A 63 28.20 -3.80 9.16
CA GLU A 63 27.51 -2.50 9.02
C GLU A 63 27.66 -1.89 7.62
N ILE A 64 28.81 -2.09 6.95
CA ILE A 64 29.04 -1.59 5.58
C ILE A 64 28.23 -2.38 4.55
N ALA A 65 28.11 -3.70 4.74
CA ALA A 65 27.36 -4.58 3.84
C ALA A 65 25.90 -4.13 3.59
N PRO A 66 25.06 -3.82 4.60
CA PRO A 66 23.69 -3.36 4.38
C PRO A 66 23.64 -1.98 3.73
N VAL A 67 24.58 -1.06 4.01
CA VAL A 67 24.63 0.25 3.34
C VAL A 67 24.82 0.09 1.83
N LEU A 68 25.77 -0.75 1.42
CA LEU A 68 26.00 -1.06 0.01
C LEU A 68 24.80 -1.78 -0.61
N THR A 69 24.26 -2.78 0.08
CA THR A 69 23.13 -3.58 -0.41
C THR A 69 21.88 -2.73 -0.62
N LEU A 70 21.55 -1.85 0.33
CA LEU A 70 20.41 -0.92 0.22
C LEU A 70 20.59 0.07 -0.92
N SER A 71 21.79 0.60 -1.10
CA SER A 71 22.10 1.55 -2.18
C SER A 71 21.92 0.89 -3.56
N ILE A 72 22.40 -0.35 -3.72
CA ILE A 72 22.25 -1.12 -4.96
C ILE A 72 20.78 -1.46 -5.20
N LEU A 73 20.06 -1.94 -4.19
CA LEU A 73 18.64 -2.28 -4.30
C LEU A 73 17.80 -1.06 -4.66
N LEU A 74 18.11 0.11 -4.11
CA LEU A 74 17.42 1.36 -4.45
C LEU A 74 17.64 1.73 -5.92
N ALA A 75 18.89 1.70 -6.40
CA ALA A 75 19.22 1.97 -7.80
C ALA A 75 18.55 0.98 -8.78
N ILE A 76 18.49 -0.31 -8.42
CA ILE A 76 17.81 -1.32 -9.24
C ILE A 76 16.29 -1.10 -9.21
N SER A 77 15.72 -0.81 -8.04
CA SER A 77 14.28 -0.58 -7.88
C SER A 77 13.80 0.61 -8.71
N GLU A 78 14.57 1.69 -8.76
CA GLU A 78 14.26 2.89 -9.57
C GLU A 78 14.47 2.63 -11.07
N SER A 79 15.53 1.91 -11.46
CA SER A 79 15.81 1.66 -12.88
C SER A 79 14.90 0.61 -13.53
N ARG A 80 14.35 -0.34 -12.77
CA ARG A 80 13.55 -1.46 -13.31
C ARG A 80 12.06 -1.41 -12.98
N ASN A 81 11.57 -0.29 -12.42
CA ASN A 81 10.19 -0.15 -11.94
C ASN A 81 9.78 -1.33 -11.03
N GLY A 82 10.58 -1.53 -9.98
CA GLY A 82 10.41 -2.61 -8.99
C GLY A 82 11.44 -3.73 -9.12
N LEU A 83 11.60 -4.50 -8.04
CA LEU A 83 12.61 -5.55 -7.93
C LEU A 83 12.12 -6.90 -8.46
N LEU A 84 10.94 -7.32 -7.99
CA LEU A 84 10.34 -8.63 -8.25
C LEU A 84 8.82 -8.50 -8.32
N SER A 85 8.20 -9.24 -9.24
CA SER A 85 6.76 -9.48 -9.26
C SER A 85 6.40 -10.42 -8.10
N VAL A 86 5.54 -9.95 -7.21
CA VAL A 86 4.90 -10.75 -6.17
C VAL A 86 3.73 -11.45 -6.83
N GLN A 87 3.94 -12.67 -7.28
CA GLN A 87 2.85 -13.49 -7.80
C GLN A 87 1.83 -13.72 -6.68
N HIS A 88 0.62 -13.19 -6.86
CA HIS A 88 -0.54 -13.63 -6.10
C HIS A 88 -0.86 -15.03 -6.61
N LEU A 89 -0.48 -16.07 -5.87
CA LEU A 89 -0.84 -17.45 -6.22
C LEU A 89 -2.35 -17.65 -6.05
N PRO A 90 -3.14 -17.83 -7.12
CA PRO A 90 -4.50 -18.33 -7.02
C PRO A 90 -4.40 -19.84 -7.24
N GLY A 91 -4.10 -20.63 -6.22
CA GLY A 91 -3.92 -22.05 -6.45
C GLY A 91 -3.45 -22.85 -5.26
N ARG A 92 -4.34 -23.71 -4.76
CA ARG A 92 -4.09 -24.68 -3.70
C ARG A 92 -3.26 -25.85 -4.26
N ASP A 93 -1.98 -25.63 -4.54
CA ASP A 93 -1.08 -26.73 -4.90
C ASP A 93 -0.67 -27.51 -3.65
N LYS A 94 -1.14 -28.76 -3.57
CA LYS A 94 -0.89 -29.74 -2.52
C LYS A 94 0.44 -30.47 -2.74
N GLY A 95 1.53 -29.73 -3.02
CA GLY A 95 2.88 -30.28 -3.10
C GLY A 95 3.67 -30.03 -1.82
N PRO A 96 4.57 -30.93 -1.39
CA PRO A 96 5.46 -30.70 -0.24
C PRO A 96 6.45 -29.54 -0.43
N GLY A 97 6.61 -29.00 -1.65
CA GLY A 97 7.31 -27.74 -1.94
C GLY A 97 6.48 -26.46 -1.76
N GLY A 98 5.15 -26.58 -1.55
CA GLY A 98 4.24 -25.44 -1.50
C GLY A 98 4.32 -24.61 -0.21
N ILE A 99 4.93 -25.11 0.87
CA ILE A 99 5.09 -24.36 2.12
C ILE A 99 6.12 -23.25 1.96
N LEU A 100 7.27 -23.56 1.36
CA LEU A 100 8.30 -22.57 1.05
C LEU A 100 7.78 -21.53 0.07
N GLN A 101 7.11 -21.94 -1.01
CA GLN A 101 6.56 -20.99 -1.99
C GLN A 101 5.45 -20.10 -1.40
N LYS A 102 4.63 -20.63 -0.48
CA LYS A 102 3.67 -19.82 0.30
C LYS A 102 4.32 -18.84 1.26
N LEU A 103 5.45 -19.21 1.86
CA LEU A 103 6.26 -18.31 2.70
C LEU A 103 6.93 -17.21 1.86
N TRP A 104 7.36 -17.53 0.64
CA TRP A 104 7.89 -16.56 -0.33
C TRP A 104 6.81 -15.60 -0.87
N SER A 105 5.56 -16.05 -1.04
CA SER A 105 4.44 -15.21 -1.49
C SER A 105 3.78 -14.41 -0.36
N ALA A 106 3.96 -14.81 0.91
CA ALA A 106 3.39 -14.11 2.03
C ALA A 106 4.32 -12.97 2.48
N ALA A 107 3.75 -11.78 2.68
CA ALA A 107 4.47 -10.55 3.00
C ALA A 107 5.44 -10.62 4.19
N TYR A 108 5.36 -11.68 4.97
CA TYR A 108 6.23 -11.95 6.10
C TYR A 108 7.71 -12.00 5.75
N LEU A 109 8.14 -12.56 4.61
CA LEU A 109 9.58 -12.73 4.36
C LEU A 109 10.28 -11.39 4.07
N TRP A 110 9.74 -10.57 3.16
CA TRP A 110 10.36 -9.29 2.82
C TRP A 110 10.16 -8.19 3.88
N THR A 111 9.21 -8.35 4.81
CA THR A 111 9.04 -7.43 5.95
C THR A 111 9.81 -7.86 7.19
N SER A 112 9.87 -9.17 7.49
CA SER A 112 10.48 -9.68 8.72
C SER A 112 11.99 -9.90 8.59
N LEU A 113 12.49 -10.24 7.40
CA LEU A 113 13.92 -10.52 7.19
C LEU A 113 14.79 -9.28 7.42
N PRO A 114 14.48 -8.09 6.85
CA PRO A 114 15.24 -6.89 7.16
C PRO A 114 15.20 -6.57 8.66
N ASN A 115 14.02 -6.66 9.27
CA ASN A 115 13.84 -6.39 10.70
C ASN A 115 14.67 -7.32 11.60
N ALA A 116 14.67 -8.62 11.32
CA ALA A 116 15.50 -9.60 12.04
C ALA A 116 16.99 -9.27 11.89
N PHE A 117 17.45 -8.96 10.67
CA PHE A 117 18.85 -8.61 10.41
C PHE A 117 19.29 -7.35 11.16
N PHE A 118 18.50 -6.27 11.11
CA PHE A 118 18.84 -5.03 11.82
C PHE A 118 18.75 -5.18 13.34
N THR A 119 17.83 -6.00 13.85
CA THR A 119 17.75 -6.33 15.28
C THR A 119 19.01 -7.06 15.76
N LEU A 120 19.51 -8.04 14.99
CA LEU A 120 20.74 -8.75 15.33
C LEU A 120 21.98 -7.85 15.25
N SER A 121 22.08 -7.01 14.22
CA SER A 121 23.20 -6.06 14.06
C SER A 121 23.26 -5.06 15.22
N ARG A 122 22.10 -4.55 15.63
CA ARG A 122 21.90 -3.70 16.81
C ARG A 122 22.34 -4.39 18.10
N ASP A 123 22.00 -5.66 18.32
CA ASP A 123 22.39 -6.40 19.52
C ASP A 123 23.90 -6.60 19.61
N LEU A 124 24.54 -6.91 18.47
CA LEU A 124 25.99 -7.01 18.38
C LEU A 124 26.66 -5.67 18.70
N TRP A 125 26.14 -4.58 18.13
CA TRP A 125 26.67 -3.24 18.41
C TRP A 125 26.44 -2.82 19.88
N ALA A 126 25.29 -3.16 20.47
CA ALA A 126 25.00 -2.91 21.89
C ALA A 126 26.07 -3.50 22.82
N SER A 127 26.59 -4.70 22.49
CA SER A 127 27.66 -5.33 23.26
C SER A 127 28.97 -4.51 23.23
N VAL A 128 29.27 -3.84 22.12
CA VAL A 128 30.43 -2.93 22.00
C VAL A 128 30.21 -1.67 22.84
N VAL A 129 29.01 -1.09 22.79
CA VAL A 129 28.67 0.11 23.57
C VAL A 129 28.73 -0.18 25.06
N ASP A 130 28.17 -1.30 25.52
CA ASP A 130 28.24 -1.74 26.92
C ASP A 130 29.67 -1.94 27.38
N ALA A 131 30.47 -2.69 26.60
CA ALA A 131 31.86 -2.93 26.93
C ALA A 131 32.69 -1.64 26.95
N ALA A 132 32.46 -0.72 26.02
CA ALA A 132 33.13 0.59 25.98
C ALA A 132 32.75 1.44 27.20
N SER A 133 31.48 1.39 27.61
CA SER A 133 30.99 2.12 28.79
C SER A 133 31.64 1.63 30.09
N LYS A 134 31.84 0.31 30.22
CA LYS A 134 32.50 -0.32 31.37
C LYS A 134 34.00 -0.05 31.41
N GLN A 135 34.64 0.11 30.24
CA GLN A 135 36.07 0.41 30.18
C GLN A 135 36.44 1.87 30.42
N GLN A 136 35.54 2.81 30.10
CA GLN A 136 35.84 4.25 30.16
C GLN A 136 36.34 4.73 31.54
N PRO A 137 35.79 4.31 32.69
CA PRO A 137 36.30 4.67 34.02
C PRO A 137 37.79 4.34 34.23
N TYR A 138 38.24 3.20 33.73
CA TYR A 138 39.62 2.73 33.90
C TYR A 138 40.60 3.46 32.99
N VAL A 139 40.14 3.91 31.82
CA VAL A 139 40.93 4.77 30.93
C VAL A 139 41.16 6.14 31.58
N GLU A 140 40.16 6.70 32.25
CA GLU A 140 40.28 7.97 32.98
C GLU A 140 41.14 7.85 34.24
N LEU A 141 41.11 6.70 34.93
CA LEU A 141 41.99 6.42 36.06
C LEU A 141 43.47 6.44 35.63
N ARG A 142 43.80 5.88 34.45
CA ARG A 142 45.17 5.92 33.91
C ARG A 142 45.66 7.34 33.63
N LYS A 143 44.75 8.23 33.24
CA LYS A 143 45.05 9.64 32.94
C LYS A 143 45.20 10.49 34.21
N GLY A 144 44.97 9.93 35.40
CA GLY A 144 45.05 10.66 36.67
C GLY A 144 43.84 11.55 36.96
N ASN A 145 42.67 11.24 36.39
CA ASN A 145 41.46 12.03 36.60
C ASN A 145 40.84 11.79 38.00
N THR A 146 40.04 12.74 38.49
CA THR A 146 39.43 12.70 39.84
C THR A 146 38.56 11.46 40.06
N LEU A 147 38.48 10.97 41.32
CA LEU A 147 37.73 9.77 41.71
C LEU A 147 36.24 9.79 41.29
N LYS A 148 35.63 10.99 41.30
CA LYS A 148 34.25 11.22 40.87
C LYS A 148 34.03 10.97 39.37
N ASN A 149 35.06 11.20 38.56
CA ASN A 149 35.02 11.05 37.11
C ASN A 149 35.58 9.70 36.63
N SER A 150 36.12 8.88 37.53
CA SER A 150 36.67 7.55 37.26
C SER A 150 35.92 6.46 38.04
N LEU A 151 36.36 6.10 39.25
CA LEU A 151 35.88 4.91 39.97
C LEU A 151 34.38 4.96 40.35
N LEU A 152 33.85 6.15 40.64
CA LEU A 152 32.42 6.32 40.99
C LEU A 152 31.50 6.44 39.77
N LEU A 153 32.07 6.42 38.56
CA LEU A 153 31.34 6.63 37.33
C LEU A 153 30.85 5.29 36.78
N ASP A 154 29.55 5.03 36.95
CA ASP A 154 28.88 3.88 36.37
C ASP A 154 27.79 4.33 35.40
N TYR A 155 28.02 4.06 34.11
CA TYR A 155 27.08 4.33 33.02
C TYR A 155 26.04 3.22 32.85
N SER A 156 26.33 2.01 33.35
CA SER A 156 25.52 0.80 33.15
C SER A 156 24.34 0.70 34.11
N SER A 157 24.47 1.22 35.34
CA SER A 157 23.38 1.23 36.33
C SER A 157 22.33 2.31 36.11
N LYS A 158 22.53 3.21 35.14
CA LYS A 158 21.58 4.28 34.80
C LYS A 158 20.64 3.83 33.68
N PRO A 159 19.37 4.28 33.70
CA PRO A 159 18.47 4.04 32.59
C PRO A 159 19.08 4.51 31.27
N PHE A 160 19.00 3.68 30.24
CA PHE A 160 19.65 3.89 28.96
C PHE A 160 19.33 5.25 28.30
N LEU A 161 18.09 5.74 28.47
CA LEU A 161 17.64 7.05 27.99
C LEU A 161 18.41 8.23 28.61
N TRP A 162 19.09 8.04 29.74
CA TRP A 162 19.81 9.08 30.46
C TRP A 162 21.34 8.95 30.33
N SER A 163 21.85 7.75 30.06
CA SER A 163 23.29 7.47 30.07
C SER A 163 24.10 8.30 29.07
N TRP A 164 23.56 8.58 27.88
CA TRP A 164 24.23 9.41 26.86
C TRP A 164 24.43 10.85 27.34
N TYR A 165 23.42 11.45 27.98
CA TYR A 165 23.48 12.82 28.50
C TYR A 165 24.51 12.92 29.64
N LEU A 166 24.51 11.91 30.53
CA LEU A 166 25.48 11.83 31.61
C LEU A 166 26.92 11.69 31.08
N ALA A 167 27.13 10.92 30.01
CA ALA A 167 28.45 10.77 29.38
C ALA A 167 28.98 12.09 28.79
N ILE A 168 28.12 12.85 28.10
CA ILE A 168 28.47 14.16 27.57
C ILE A 168 28.78 15.16 28.70
N ARG A 169 27.97 15.16 29.77
CA ARG A 169 28.19 16.04 30.93
C ARG A 169 29.55 15.78 31.61
N ASN A 170 30.01 14.55 31.59
CA ASN A 170 31.32 14.15 32.13
C ASN A 170 32.46 14.28 31.10
N LYS A 171 32.25 15.03 30.00
CA LYS A 171 33.23 15.29 28.92
C LYS A 171 33.67 14.04 28.15
N HIS A 172 32.90 12.95 28.22
CA HIS A 172 33.11 11.75 27.42
C HIS A 172 32.30 11.83 26.13
N TYR A 173 32.65 12.77 25.25
CA TYR A 173 31.87 13.09 24.05
C TYR A 173 31.69 11.90 23.10
N ILE A 174 32.75 11.15 22.82
CA ILE A 174 32.70 9.99 21.90
C ILE A 174 31.73 8.93 22.44
N LEU A 175 31.84 8.59 23.73
CA LEU A 175 30.97 7.61 24.37
C LEU A 175 29.51 8.10 24.41
N GLY A 176 29.30 9.39 24.69
CA GLY A 176 27.98 10.00 24.68
C GLY A 176 27.30 9.98 23.31
N VAL A 177 28.05 10.29 22.24
CA VAL A 177 27.55 10.25 20.85
C VAL A 177 27.21 8.80 20.45
N ILE A 178 28.05 7.83 20.80
CA ILE A 178 27.79 6.41 20.52
C ILE A 178 26.53 5.91 21.24
N MET A 179 26.37 6.26 22.53
CA MET A 179 25.16 5.91 23.29
C MET A 179 23.89 6.57 22.73
N LEU A 180 23.99 7.84 22.30
CA LEU A 180 22.88 8.54 21.65
C LEU A 180 22.51 7.88 20.32
N LEU A 181 23.50 7.52 19.50
CA LEU A 181 23.26 6.90 18.21
C LEU A 181 22.68 5.48 18.36
N TYR A 182 23.08 4.75 19.40
CA TYR A 182 22.44 3.48 19.77
C TYR A 182 20.98 3.67 20.15
N LEU A 183 20.63 4.75 20.87
CA LEU A 183 19.25 5.09 21.18
C LEU A 183 18.45 5.41 19.91
N VAL A 184 18.99 6.26 19.04
CA VAL A 184 18.35 6.62 17.78
C VAL A 184 18.13 5.39 16.92
N SER A 185 19.13 4.51 16.79
CA SER A 185 19.04 3.27 16.01
C SER A 185 17.94 2.34 16.52
N ASN A 186 17.82 2.17 17.85
CA ASN A 186 16.76 1.36 18.47
C ASN A 186 15.35 1.86 18.13
N ILE A 187 15.15 3.18 18.13
CA ILE A 187 13.83 3.79 17.93
C ILE A 187 13.48 3.88 16.43
N THR A 188 14.47 4.04 15.56
CA THR A 188 14.25 4.37 14.14
C THR A 188 14.56 3.21 13.20
N VAL A 189 15.78 2.67 13.21
CA VAL A 189 16.25 1.72 12.20
C VAL A 189 15.45 0.42 12.24
N VAL A 190 15.20 -0.12 13.44
CA VAL A 190 14.45 -1.38 13.59
C VAL A 190 13.00 -1.23 13.10
N PRO A 191 12.19 -0.28 13.59
CA PRO A 191 10.82 -0.14 13.07
C PRO A 191 10.74 0.27 11.59
N LEU A 192 11.64 1.15 11.13
CA LEU A 192 11.66 1.58 9.73
C LEU A 192 12.02 0.43 8.78
N SER A 193 12.84 -0.53 9.21
CA SER A 193 13.24 -1.65 8.38
C SER A 193 12.08 -2.57 7.98
N ALA A 194 11.01 -2.64 8.79
CA ALA A 194 9.79 -3.38 8.44
C ALA A 194 9.04 -2.75 7.25
N HIS A 195 9.21 -1.44 7.03
CA HIS A 195 8.63 -0.68 5.93
C HIS A 195 9.63 -0.40 4.80
N LEU A 196 10.77 -1.10 4.78
CA LEU A 196 11.79 -0.91 3.76
C LEU A 196 11.30 -1.33 2.36
N LEU A 197 10.52 -2.42 2.30
CA LEU A 197 10.01 -3.02 1.07
C LEU A 197 8.49 -2.98 1.08
N THR A 198 7.90 -2.35 0.06
CA THR A 198 6.45 -2.25 -0.12
C THR A 198 6.01 -2.91 -1.42
N ALA A 199 4.84 -3.54 -1.43
CA ALA A 199 4.24 -4.09 -2.64
C ALA A 199 3.30 -3.04 -3.24
N THR A 200 3.56 -2.61 -4.48
CA THR A 200 2.69 -1.68 -5.20
C THR A 200 2.29 -2.26 -6.56
N PRO A 201 1.01 -2.11 -6.97
CA PRO A 201 0.57 -2.54 -8.28
C PRO A 201 1.20 -1.67 -9.37
N VAL A 202 1.80 -2.32 -10.37
CA VAL A 202 2.33 -1.70 -11.59
C VAL A 202 1.55 -2.28 -12.75
N ILE A 203 1.14 -1.42 -13.69
CA ILE A 203 0.46 -1.87 -14.89
C ILE A 203 1.55 -2.32 -15.88
N ASN A 204 1.58 -3.61 -16.19
CA ASN A 204 2.44 -4.13 -17.24
C ASN A 204 1.64 -4.20 -18.54
N ASN A 205 2.12 -3.50 -19.55
CA ASN A 205 1.56 -3.53 -20.90
C ASN A 205 2.38 -4.48 -21.75
N PHE A 206 1.72 -5.47 -22.35
CA PHE A 206 2.33 -6.33 -23.36
C PHE A 206 1.40 -6.47 -24.56
N THR A 207 1.99 -6.45 -25.74
CA THR A 207 1.27 -6.63 -27.00
C THR A 207 1.11 -8.12 -27.28
N ASN A 208 -0.11 -8.58 -27.57
CA ASN A 208 -0.34 -9.92 -28.08
C ASN A 208 -1.40 -9.95 -29.19
N THR A 209 -1.37 -10.99 -30.00
CA THR A 209 -2.38 -11.28 -31.02
C THR A 209 -3.55 -12.04 -30.39
N LEU A 210 -4.74 -11.45 -30.49
CA LEU A 210 -6.00 -12.01 -30.02
C LEU A 210 -6.71 -12.69 -31.19
N LYS A 211 -7.45 -13.77 -30.92
CA LYS A 211 -8.23 -14.46 -31.94
C LYS A 211 -9.62 -13.84 -32.02
N THR A 212 -10.01 -13.43 -33.21
CA THR A 212 -11.36 -12.95 -33.44
C THR A 212 -12.32 -14.14 -33.42
N LEU A 213 -13.42 -14.04 -32.67
CA LEU A 213 -14.40 -15.12 -32.55
C LEU A 213 -15.41 -15.10 -33.70
N GLN A 214 -15.70 -13.92 -34.23
CA GLN A 214 -16.79 -13.68 -35.17
C GLN A 214 -16.41 -12.61 -36.20
N ILE A 215 -16.93 -12.73 -37.42
CA ILE A 215 -16.73 -11.76 -38.50
C ILE A 215 -18.08 -11.11 -38.76
N TRP A 216 -18.08 -9.81 -39.04
CA TRP A 216 -19.33 -9.12 -39.36
C TRP A 216 -19.88 -9.61 -40.71
N ASP A 217 -21.15 -9.98 -40.73
CA ASP A 217 -21.86 -10.47 -41.92
C ASP A 217 -23.17 -9.69 -42.08
N ASP A 218 -23.36 -9.06 -43.25
CA ASP A 218 -24.54 -8.25 -43.54
C ASP A 218 -25.81 -9.08 -43.77
N LEU A 219 -25.66 -10.39 -44.01
CA LEU A 219 -26.78 -11.31 -44.20
C LEU A 219 -27.27 -11.94 -42.89
N ALA A 220 -26.54 -11.76 -41.78
CA ALA A 220 -26.84 -12.44 -40.52
C ALA A 220 -27.99 -11.81 -39.72
N LEU A 221 -28.35 -10.56 -40.02
CA LEU A 221 -29.57 -9.90 -39.52
C LEU A 221 -30.79 -10.36 -40.34
N ASP A 222 -31.17 -11.63 -40.18
CA ASP A 222 -32.30 -12.26 -40.90
C ASP A 222 -33.52 -12.50 -39.98
N ASP A 223 -34.60 -13.09 -40.51
CA ASP A 223 -35.87 -13.36 -39.82
C ASP A 223 -35.77 -14.34 -38.62
N SER A 224 -34.59 -14.93 -38.37
CA SER A 224 -34.33 -15.76 -37.18
C SER A 224 -34.16 -14.94 -35.90
N LEU A 225 -34.10 -13.62 -36.01
CA LEU A 225 -33.91 -12.69 -34.89
C LEU A 225 -35.16 -12.64 -33.99
N ASN A 226 -34.99 -12.98 -32.71
CA ASN A 226 -36.05 -12.82 -31.73
C ASN A 226 -36.11 -11.36 -31.29
N TRP A 227 -36.89 -10.56 -32.02
CA TRP A 227 -37.04 -9.12 -31.78
C TRP A 227 -37.49 -8.77 -30.36
N ASN A 228 -38.27 -9.64 -29.71
CA ASN A 228 -38.69 -9.42 -28.32
C ASN A 228 -37.49 -9.47 -27.36
N GLU A 229 -36.53 -10.37 -27.57
CA GLU A 229 -35.33 -10.49 -26.72
C GLU A 229 -34.43 -9.26 -26.85
N ILE A 230 -34.24 -8.75 -28.06
CA ILE A 230 -33.48 -7.53 -28.31
C ILE A 230 -34.17 -6.31 -27.71
N VAL A 231 -35.49 -6.19 -27.91
CA VAL A 231 -36.28 -5.11 -27.31
C VAL A 231 -36.24 -5.17 -25.78
N ASP A 232 -36.34 -6.36 -25.19
CA ASP A 232 -36.27 -6.55 -23.73
C ASP A 232 -34.87 -6.22 -23.18
N GLU A 233 -33.82 -6.58 -23.90
CA GLU A 233 -32.43 -6.26 -23.53
C GLU A 233 -32.18 -4.74 -23.60
N VAL A 234 -32.60 -4.10 -24.69
CA VAL A 234 -32.54 -2.64 -24.84
C VAL A 234 -33.41 -1.95 -23.78
N PHE A 235 -34.59 -2.48 -23.46
CA PHE A 235 -35.45 -1.98 -22.39
C PHE A 235 -34.71 -2.01 -21.05
N ALA A 236 -34.05 -3.12 -20.73
CA ALA A 236 -33.28 -3.27 -19.51
C ALA A 236 -32.11 -2.27 -19.43
N MET A 237 -31.36 -2.09 -20.53
CA MET A 237 -30.21 -1.21 -20.55
C MET A 237 -30.60 0.28 -20.56
N LEU A 238 -31.54 0.70 -21.42
CA LEU A 238 -31.94 2.10 -21.54
C LEU A 238 -32.81 2.57 -20.39
N ILE A 239 -33.84 1.81 -19.99
CA ILE A 239 -34.83 2.25 -19.00
C ILE A 239 -34.41 1.90 -17.57
N PHE A 240 -33.92 0.68 -17.34
CA PHE A 240 -33.48 0.25 -16.01
C PHE A 240 -32.00 0.52 -15.72
N LYS A 241 -31.26 1.12 -16.67
CA LYS A 241 -29.82 1.38 -16.55
C LYS A 241 -29.01 0.12 -16.21
N ALA A 242 -29.44 -1.03 -16.73
CA ALA A 242 -28.66 -2.26 -16.61
C ALA A 242 -27.30 -2.08 -17.31
N PRO A 243 -26.22 -2.70 -16.80
CA PRO A 243 -24.93 -2.65 -17.47
C PRO A 243 -25.04 -3.23 -18.87
N PRO A 244 -24.36 -2.65 -19.87
CA PRO A 244 -24.38 -3.18 -21.22
C PRO A 244 -23.73 -4.57 -21.26
N SER A 245 -24.13 -5.35 -22.25
CA SER A 245 -23.59 -6.66 -22.57
C SER A 245 -22.14 -6.57 -23.04
N ALA A 246 -21.52 -7.74 -23.23
CA ALA A 246 -20.08 -7.88 -23.34
C ALA A 246 -19.46 -7.14 -24.55
N TRP A 247 -20.24 -6.88 -25.60
CA TRP A 247 -19.74 -6.36 -26.88
C TRP A 247 -20.59 -5.22 -27.46
N THR A 248 -21.29 -4.48 -26.61
CA THR A 248 -22.02 -3.27 -26.99
C THR A 248 -21.82 -2.16 -25.96
N ASP A 249 -22.02 -0.91 -26.37
CA ASP A 249 -22.14 0.25 -25.47
C ASP A 249 -23.46 1.03 -25.69
N LEU A 250 -24.46 0.37 -26.31
CA LEU A 250 -25.73 0.92 -26.80
C LEU A 250 -25.61 1.85 -28.02
N HIS A 251 -24.43 2.34 -28.36
CA HIS A 251 -24.25 3.17 -29.55
C HIS A 251 -23.51 2.41 -30.66
N TYR A 252 -22.61 1.51 -30.26
CA TYR A 252 -21.78 0.68 -31.11
C TYR A 252 -21.89 -0.78 -30.72
N ALA A 253 -21.96 -1.64 -31.74
CA ALA A 253 -21.71 -3.06 -31.62
C ALA A 253 -20.26 -3.37 -32.00
N PHE A 254 -19.54 -4.10 -31.15
CA PHE A 254 -18.14 -4.42 -31.36
C PHE A 254 -17.95 -5.86 -31.79
N ARG A 255 -16.95 -6.08 -32.65
CA ARG A 255 -16.56 -7.42 -33.05
C ARG A 255 -15.92 -8.18 -31.87
N PRO A 256 -16.44 -9.36 -31.47
CA PRO A 256 -15.94 -10.06 -30.31
C PRO A 256 -14.65 -10.81 -30.59
N TYR A 257 -13.79 -10.84 -29.58
CA TYR A 257 -12.51 -11.55 -29.60
C TYR A 257 -12.29 -12.33 -28.31
N GLY A 258 -11.48 -13.38 -28.43
CA GLY A 258 -11.12 -14.27 -27.34
C GLY A 258 -9.61 -14.46 -27.22
N PHE A 259 -9.21 -15.10 -26.13
CA PHE A 259 -7.81 -15.38 -25.85
C PHE A 259 -7.61 -16.82 -25.35
N ASP A 260 -6.45 -17.38 -25.69
CA ASP A 260 -6.07 -18.74 -25.28
C ASP A 260 -5.37 -18.75 -23.90
N SER A 261 -4.55 -17.73 -23.57
CA SER A 261 -3.78 -17.72 -22.32
C SER A 261 -3.32 -16.33 -21.86
N PHE A 262 -4.06 -15.68 -20.95
CA PHE A 262 -3.59 -14.54 -20.15
C PHE A 262 -4.03 -14.62 -18.70
N GLN A 263 -3.31 -13.93 -17.82
CA GLN A 263 -3.74 -13.72 -16.44
C GLN A 263 -4.89 -12.72 -16.40
N VAL A 264 -5.95 -13.12 -15.71
CA VAL A 264 -7.18 -12.34 -15.49
C VAL A 264 -7.21 -11.93 -14.00
N PRO A 265 -7.67 -10.73 -13.63
CA PRO A 265 -8.29 -9.69 -14.45
C PRO A 265 -7.28 -8.90 -15.31
N SER A 266 -7.70 -8.54 -16.53
CA SER A 266 -6.88 -7.72 -17.44
C SER A 266 -7.74 -6.73 -18.22
N ASN A 267 -7.16 -5.57 -18.52
CA ASN A 267 -7.75 -4.62 -19.46
C ASN A 267 -7.04 -4.77 -20.79
N ILE A 268 -7.79 -4.87 -21.87
CA ILE A 268 -7.25 -5.10 -23.21
C ILE A 268 -7.66 -3.92 -24.10
N THR A 269 -6.68 -3.30 -24.74
CA THR A 269 -6.90 -2.23 -25.73
C THR A 269 -6.64 -2.80 -27.12
N THR A 270 -7.62 -2.76 -28.01
CA THR A 270 -7.53 -3.32 -29.37
C THR A 270 -8.02 -2.34 -30.41
N TYR A 271 -7.43 -2.42 -31.59
CA TYR A 271 -7.96 -1.75 -32.76
C TYR A 271 -9.10 -2.59 -33.35
N ASN A 272 -10.34 -2.15 -33.17
CA ASN A 272 -11.51 -2.97 -33.48
C ASN A 272 -12.52 -2.28 -34.40
N LEU A 273 -13.35 -3.11 -35.04
CA LEU A 273 -14.48 -2.67 -35.85
C LEU A 273 -15.69 -2.47 -34.95
N ALA A 274 -16.31 -1.29 -35.08
CA ALA A 274 -17.57 -0.91 -34.47
C ALA A 274 -18.62 -0.67 -35.56
N VAL A 275 -19.83 -1.15 -35.32
CA VAL A 275 -20.99 -0.97 -36.22
C VAL A 275 -22.06 -0.17 -35.48
N SER A 276 -22.55 0.89 -36.10
CA SER A 276 -23.60 1.74 -35.53
C SER A 276 -24.65 2.13 -36.57
N GLY A 277 -25.82 2.51 -36.09
CA GLY A 277 -26.96 2.96 -36.88
C GLY A 277 -27.51 4.22 -36.25
N HIS A 278 -27.65 5.28 -37.03
CA HIS A 278 -28.14 6.58 -36.60
C HIS A 278 -29.37 6.97 -37.43
N LEU A 279 -30.20 7.85 -36.87
CA LEU A 279 -31.36 8.40 -37.55
C LEU A 279 -31.18 9.91 -37.74
N ASP A 280 -31.34 10.40 -38.97
CA ASP A 280 -31.44 11.84 -39.24
C ASP A 280 -32.92 12.21 -39.32
N CYS A 281 -33.44 12.83 -38.27
CA CYS A 281 -34.87 13.01 -38.04
C CYS A 281 -35.35 14.44 -38.26
N THR A 282 -36.54 14.59 -38.84
CA THR A 282 -37.25 15.86 -39.00
C THR A 282 -38.68 15.77 -38.45
N VAL A 283 -39.16 16.87 -37.86
CA VAL A 283 -40.48 16.93 -37.20
C VAL A 283 -41.51 17.59 -38.11
N TYR A 284 -42.67 16.94 -38.24
CA TYR A 284 -43.83 17.36 -38.99
C TYR A 284 -45.02 17.62 -38.06
N THR A 285 -45.75 18.70 -38.33
CA THR A 285 -46.97 19.11 -37.63
C THR A 285 -48.16 19.05 -38.58
N GLU A 286 -49.37 19.31 -38.07
CA GLU A 286 -50.61 19.34 -38.86
C GLU A 286 -50.57 20.34 -40.03
N GLU A 287 -49.75 21.39 -39.95
CA GLU A 287 -49.59 22.37 -41.04
C GLU A 287 -48.79 21.81 -42.22
N ASN A 288 -47.89 20.87 -41.95
CA ASN A 288 -46.94 20.31 -42.92
C ASN A 288 -47.27 18.86 -43.30
N SER A 289 -48.37 18.31 -42.81
CA SER A 289 -48.83 16.95 -43.12
C SER A 289 -50.28 16.96 -43.61
N THR A 290 -50.62 16.01 -44.48
CA THR A 290 -52.00 15.83 -44.93
C THR A 290 -52.70 14.83 -44.01
N LEU A 291 -53.64 15.28 -43.20
CA LEU A 291 -54.43 14.44 -42.31
C LEU A 291 -55.82 14.18 -42.89
N GLN A 292 -56.17 12.91 -43.09
CA GLN A 292 -57.50 12.48 -43.51
C GLN A 292 -58.09 11.50 -42.50
N TYR A 293 -59.26 11.85 -41.96
CA TYR A 293 -59.98 11.04 -40.98
C TYR A 293 -61.17 10.35 -41.65
N ILE A 294 -61.18 9.01 -41.62
CA ILE A 294 -62.24 8.19 -42.22
C ILE A 294 -62.93 7.39 -41.09
N PRO A 295 -64.11 7.81 -40.61
CA PRO A 295 -64.82 7.10 -39.54
C PRO A 295 -65.37 5.76 -40.04
N TYR A 296 -65.28 4.70 -39.22
CA TYR A 296 -65.89 3.40 -39.50
C TYR A 296 -67.23 3.26 -38.74
N ASN A 297 -67.25 3.71 -37.49
CA ASN A 297 -68.44 3.84 -36.64
C ASN A 297 -68.25 5.02 -35.65
N ASP A 298 -69.15 5.21 -34.68
CA ASP A 298 -69.05 6.29 -33.69
C ASP A 298 -67.89 6.11 -32.69
N GLU A 299 -67.27 4.94 -32.66
CA GLU A 299 -66.25 4.54 -31.67
C GLU A 299 -64.86 4.28 -32.29
N SER A 300 -64.75 4.11 -33.60
CA SER A 300 -63.51 3.79 -34.30
C SER A 300 -63.46 4.39 -35.71
N GLY A 301 -62.24 4.69 -36.16
CA GLY A 301 -61.98 5.27 -37.47
C GLY A 301 -60.55 5.02 -37.91
N THR A 302 -60.26 5.35 -39.17
CA THR A 302 -58.91 5.29 -39.73
C THR A 302 -58.38 6.70 -39.90
N LEU A 303 -57.20 6.96 -39.33
CA LEU A 303 -56.42 8.17 -39.60
C LEU A 303 -55.40 7.85 -40.69
N THR A 304 -55.52 8.56 -41.82
CA THR A 304 -54.53 8.54 -42.89
C THR A 304 -53.67 9.80 -42.80
N VAL A 305 -52.35 9.61 -42.76
CA VAL A 305 -51.34 10.67 -42.64
C VAL A 305 -50.45 10.64 -43.88
N GLY A 306 -50.31 11.76 -44.58
CA GLY A 306 -49.35 11.93 -45.67
C GLY A 306 -48.27 12.93 -45.31
N ILE A 307 -47.01 12.57 -45.51
CA ILE A 307 -45.82 13.41 -45.24
C ILE A 307 -44.93 13.37 -46.47
N ASP A 308 -44.48 14.53 -46.94
CA ASP A 308 -43.44 14.63 -47.98
C ASP A 308 -42.11 15.02 -47.33
N ASP A 309 -41.21 14.04 -47.21
CA ASP A 309 -39.92 14.20 -46.54
C ASP A 309 -38.76 14.09 -47.53
N ALA A 310 -38.13 15.23 -47.83
CA ALA A 310 -37.06 15.37 -48.81
C ALA A 310 -37.37 14.74 -50.18
N GLY A 311 -38.62 14.86 -50.64
CA GLY A 311 -39.09 14.32 -51.91
C GLY A 311 -39.50 12.83 -51.86
N CYS A 312 -39.63 12.25 -50.66
CA CYS A 312 -40.32 10.98 -50.45
C CYS A 312 -41.69 11.21 -49.83
N ASN A 313 -42.74 10.97 -50.61
CA ASN A 313 -44.12 11.04 -50.13
C ASN A 313 -44.51 9.73 -49.45
N VAL A 314 -44.66 9.76 -48.14
CA VAL A 314 -45.04 8.63 -47.29
C VAL A 314 -46.49 8.81 -46.86
N THR A 315 -47.34 7.86 -47.23
CA THR A 315 -48.73 7.78 -46.77
C THR A 315 -48.92 6.61 -45.83
N TYR A 316 -49.51 6.88 -44.67
CA TYR A 316 -49.77 5.90 -43.63
C TYR A 316 -51.25 5.88 -43.26
N SER A 317 -51.76 4.73 -42.86
CA SER A 317 -53.11 4.58 -42.31
C SER A 317 -53.07 3.78 -41.01
N MET A 318 -53.66 4.30 -39.93
CA MET A 318 -53.87 3.56 -38.68
C MET A 318 -55.30 3.62 -38.19
N THR A 319 -55.71 2.55 -37.53
CA THR A 319 -57.00 2.46 -36.85
C THR A 319 -56.91 3.09 -35.46
N LEU A 320 -57.87 3.96 -35.15
CA LEU A 320 -58.07 4.58 -33.85
C LEU A 320 -59.34 4.02 -33.24
N ASP A 321 -59.24 3.56 -31.99
CA ASP A 321 -60.35 2.99 -31.21
C ASP A 321 -60.66 3.86 -29.98
N SER A 322 -61.93 3.87 -29.56
CA SER A 322 -62.45 4.68 -28.45
C SER A 322 -61.78 4.41 -27.09
N SER A 323 -61.21 3.22 -26.91
CA SER A 323 -60.49 2.82 -25.71
C SER A 323 -59.10 3.45 -25.57
N THR A 324 -58.51 3.91 -26.68
CA THR A 324 -57.13 4.39 -26.72
C THR A 324 -57.07 5.89 -26.45
N TYR A 325 -56.36 6.30 -25.40
CA TYR A 325 -56.22 7.72 -25.02
C TYR A 325 -54.93 8.33 -25.58
N TYR A 326 -53.83 7.58 -25.56
CA TYR A 326 -52.56 7.97 -26.16
C TYR A 326 -52.27 7.13 -27.40
N CYS A 327 -51.81 7.76 -28.47
CA CYS A 327 -51.41 7.08 -29.69
C CYS A 327 -49.94 7.41 -29.97
N ILE A 328 -49.08 6.38 -30.02
CA ILE A 328 -47.74 6.50 -30.58
C ILE A 328 -47.44 5.26 -31.40
N ARG A 329 -47.25 5.42 -32.70
CA ARG A 329 -47.00 4.32 -33.63
C ARG A 329 -45.86 4.60 -34.56
N SER A 330 -45.11 3.57 -34.88
CA SER A 330 -43.97 3.58 -35.78
C SER A 330 -44.33 2.88 -37.08
N LEU A 331 -43.68 3.30 -38.16
CA LEU A 331 -43.85 2.76 -39.50
C LEU A 331 -42.53 2.85 -40.25
N SER A 332 -42.25 1.84 -41.08
CA SER A 332 -41.20 1.91 -42.09
C SER A 332 -41.80 2.09 -43.49
N ALA A 333 -41.39 3.15 -44.20
CA ALA A 333 -41.68 3.36 -45.61
C ALA A 333 -40.43 3.03 -46.45
N ARG A 334 -40.60 2.23 -47.50
CA ARG A 334 -39.50 1.64 -48.28
C ARG A 334 -39.51 2.03 -49.76
N GLU A 335 -40.48 2.85 -50.17
CA GLU A 335 -40.72 3.22 -51.56
C GLU A 335 -39.99 4.52 -51.96
N CYS A 336 -39.03 5.00 -51.15
CA CYS A 336 -38.31 6.23 -51.45
C CYS A 336 -37.23 5.99 -52.52
N THR A 337 -36.95 7.01 -53.32
CA THR A 337 -35.85 6.97 -54.29
C THR A 337 -34.48 7.01 -53.61
N ALA A 338 -33.44 6.56 -54.32
CA ALA A 338 -32.06 6.58 -53.80
C ALA A 338 -31.59 8.00 -53.40
N ASN A 339 -31.95 9.03 -54.17
CA ASN A 339 -31.61 10.42 -53.88
C ASN A 339 -32.30 10.95 -52.61
N ALA A 340 -33.44 10.35 -52.25
CA ALA A 340 -34.16 10.67 -51.04
C ALA A 340 -33.75 9.76 -49.87
N GLY A 341 -32.78 8.85 -49.99
CA GLY A 341 -32.32 8.01 -48.86
C GLY A 341 -33.02 6.65 -48.72
N TYR A 342 -33.72 6.16 -49.75
CA TYR A 342 -34.35 4.83 -49.91
C TYR A 342 -35.48 4.46 -48.92
N SER A 343 -35.41 4.87 -47.66
CA SER A 343 -36.45 4.56 -46.67
C SER A 343 -36.64 5.66 -45.62
N ARG A 344 -37.77 5.58 -44.93
CA ARG A 344 -38.12 6.42 -43.79
C ARG A 344 -38.63 5.57 -42.64
N ILE A 345 -38.20 5.89 -41.44
CA ILE A 345 -38.86 5.45 -40.21
C ILE A 345 -39.67 6.64 -39.71
N THR A 346 -40.98 6.49 -39.65
CA THR A 346 -41.90 7.54 -39.21
C THR A 346 -42.55 7.14 -37.91
N ILE A 347 -42.57 8.06 -36.94
CA ILE A 347 -43.29 7.91 -35.69
C ILE A 347 -44.37 8.96 -35.63
N ILE A 348 -45.60 8.53 -35.40
CA ILE A 348 -46.75 9.39 -35.24
C ILE A 348 -47.16 9.33 -33.79
N SER A 349 -47.25 10.49 -33.15
CA SER A 349 -47.68 10.62 -31.77
C SER A 349 -48.81 11.64 -31.64
N GLY A 350 -49.72 11.41 -30.70
CA GLY A 350 -50.66 12.43 -30.26
C GLY A 350 -51.66 11.90 -29.22
N ILE A 351 -52.53 12.79 -28.78
CA ILE A 351 -53.49 12.56 -27.72
C ILE A 351 -54.88 12.47 -28.32
N ARG A 352 -55.73 11.55 -27.85
CA ARG A 352 -57.10 11.45 -28.34
C ARG A 352 -57.90 12.71 -27.99
N ASN A 353 -58.67 13.21 -28.96
CA ASN A 353 -59.62 14.29 -28.71
C ASN A 353 -60.88 13.74 -27.99
N LEU A 354 -61.22 14.34 -26.85
CA LEU A 354 -62.38 13.95 -26.03
C LEU A 354 -63.74 14.18 -26.73
N ILE A 355 -63.81 15.12 -27.68
CA ILE A 355 -65.04 15.52 -28.39
C ILE A 355 -65.26 14.67 -29.66
N SER A 356 -64.17 14.21 -30.28
CA SER A 356 -64.22 13.41 -31.51
C SER A 356 -63.29 12.20 -31.35
N PRO A 357 -63.81 11.01 -30.98
CA PRO A 357 -62.99 9.85 -30.62
C PRO A 357 -62.01 9.41 -31.70
N PHE A 358 -62.33 9.68 -32.96
CA PHE A 358 -61.54 9.32 -34.13
C PHE A 358 -60.57 10.44 -34.59
N LYS A 359 -60.43 11.53 -33.81
CA LYS A 359 -59.46 12.61 -34.06
C LYS A 359 -58.37 12.64 -33.00
N ILE A 360 -57.15 13.00 -33.41
CA ILE A 360 -56.00 13.20 -32.54
C ILE A 360 -55.80 14.70 -32.35
N ALA A 361 -55.70 15.14 -31.09
CA ALA A 361 -55.21 16.44 -30.67
C ALA A 361 -53.69 16.39 -30.43
N ASP A 362 -53.01 17.52 -30.58
CA ASP A 362 -51.56 17.65 -30.39
C ASP A 362 -50.76 16.65 -31.24
N TYR A 363 -51.14 16.52 -32.51
CA TYR A 363 -50.46 15.68 -33.48
C TYR A 363 -49.01 16.14 -33.69
N SER A 364 -48.10 15.16 -33.69
CA SER A 364 -46.73 15.31 -34.12
C SER A 364 -46.31 14.06 -34.87
N ALA A 365 -45.58 14.23 -35.97
CA ALA A 365 -44.90 13.14 -36.64
C ALA A 365 -43.41 13.42 -36.73
N VAL A 366 -42.59 12.39 -36.55
CA VAL A 366 -41.15 12.45 -36.74
C VAL A 366 -40.82 11.50 -37.88
N SER A 367 -40.24 12.02 -38.96
CA SER A 367 -39.77 11.21 -40.09
C SER A 367 -38.24 11.19 -40.08
N CYS A 368 -37.65 10.00 -40.13
CA CYS A 368 -36.23 9.81 -39.97
C CYS A 368 -35.61 9.03 -41.12
N ILE A 369 -34.40 9.42 -41.52
CA ILE A 369 -33.57 8.72 -42.50
C ILE A 369 -32.58 7.82 -41.75
N PRO A 370 -32.64 6.49 -41.92
CA PRO A 370 -31.67 5.59 -41.31
C PRO A 370 -30.33 5.62 -42.03
N ILE A 371 -29.26 5.80 -41.25
CA ILE A 371 -27.87 5.89 -41.69
C ILE A 371 -27.04 4.86 -40.93
N TYR A 372 -26.36 3.96 -41.64
CA TYR A 372 -25.53 2.92 -41.01
C TYR A 372 -24.05 3.16 -41.28
N ARG A 373 -23.22 2.95 -40.26
CA ARG A 373 -21.78 3.23 -40.32
C ARG A 373 -20.94 2.09 -39.77
N LYS A 374 -19.81 1.84 -40.43
CA LYS A 374 -18.70 1.04 -39.92
C LYS A 374 -17.58 1.98 -39.55
N THR A 375 -17.18 1.95 -38.30
CA THR A 375 -16.13 2.80 -37.78
C THR A 375 -15.07 1.94 -37.12
N HIS A 376 -13.80 2.19 -37.43
CA HIS A 376 -12.71 1.58 -36.69
C HIS A 376 -12.25 2.52 -35.57
N GLY A 377 -11.76 1.94 -34.47
CA GLY A 377 -11.31 2.71 -33.33
C GLY A 377 -10.62 1.85 -32.28
N ASP A 378 -10.17 2.50 -31.22
CA ASP A 378 -9.51 1.86 -30.09
C ASP A 378 -10.55 1.46 -29.03
N LEU A 379 -10.75 0.15 -28.88
CA LEU A 379 -11.67 -0.45 -27.93
C LEU A 379 -10.92 -0.91 -26.68
N VAL A 380 -11.35 -0.44 -25.51
CA VAL A 380 -10.85 -0.90 -24.21
C VAL A 380 -11.89 -1.81 -23.57
N THR A 381 -11.55 -3.09 -23.43
CA THR A 381 -12.40 -4.10 -22.77
C THR A 381 -11.78 -4.55 -21.46
N ARG A 382 -12.62 -4.81 -20.45
CA ARG A 382 -12.23 -5.49 -19.22
C ARG A 382 -12.58 -6.96 -19.32
N PHE A 383 -11.65 -7.83 -18.95
CA PHE A 383 -11.91 -9.24 -18.72
C PHE A 383 -11.83 -9.53 -17.22
N SER A 384 -12.95 -9.95 -16.65
CA SER A 384 -13.03 -10.40 -15.26
C SER A 384 -12.78 -11.90 -15.12
N ASP A 385 -13.17 -12.68 -16.13
CA ASP A 385 -12.91 -14.12 -16.28
C ASP A 385 -12.66 -14.44 -17.77
N LYS A 386 -12.32 -15.69 -18.09
CA LYS A 386 -12.20 -16.15 -19.49
C LYS A 386 -13.47 -15.93 -20.33
N HIS A 387 -14.63 -15.89 -19.68
CA HIS A 387 -15.93 -15.81 -20.35
C HIS A 387 -16.65 -14.47 -20.14
N ASN A 388 -16.21 -13.66 -19.18
CA ASN A 388 -16.89 -12.43 -18.80
C ASN A 388 -16.07 -11.22 -19.24
N SER A 389 -16.49 -10.60 -20.33
CA SER A 389 -15.97 -9.33 -20.83
C SER A 389 -16.97 -8.20 -20.63
N SER A 390 -16.47 -6.98 -20.51
CA SER A 390 -17.29 -5.77 -20.62
C SER A 390 -16.52 -4.67 -21.32
N VAL A 391 -17.24 -3.84 -22.07
CA VAL A 391 -16.68 -2.65 -22.70
C VAL A 391 -16.48 -1.57 -21.63
N ILE A 392 -15.28 -0.99 -21.56
CA ILE A 392 -15.00 0.17 -20.71
C ILE A 392 -15.24 1.45 -21.50
N HIS A 393 -14.63 1.55 -22.67
CA HIS A 393 -14.69 2.74 -23.53
C HIS A 393 -14.25 2.39 -24.94
N PHE A 394 -14.79 3.14 -25.91
CA PHE A 394 -14.40 3.09 -27.31
C PHE A 394 -14.09 4.50 -27.80
N GLN A 395 -12.93 4.66 -28.44
CA GLN A 395 -12.53 5.89 -29.11
C GLN A 395 -12.62 5.69 -30.62
N ASP A 396 -13.54 6.40 -31.25
CA ASP A 396 -13.80 6.32 -32.69
C ASP A 396 -12.75 7.10 -33.50
N HIS A 397 -12.35 6.56 -34.65
CA HIS A 397 -11.53 7.28 -35.62
C HIS A 397 -12.40 7.71 -36.81
N PRO A 398 -12.94 8.95 -36.81
CA PRO A 398 -13.94 9.39 -37.79
C PRO A 398 -13.40 9.39 -39.23
N SER A 399 -12.08 9.54 -39.41
CA SER A 399 -11.43 9.43 -40.73
C SER A 399 -11.56 8.05 -41.37
N GLN A 400 -11.91 7.02 -40.61
CA GLN A 400 -12.12 5.64 -41.07
C GLN A 400 -13.57 5.19 -40.93
N SER A 401 -14.50 6.14 -40.72
CA SER A 401 -15.92 5.85 -40.75
C SER A 401 -16.40 5.74 -42.20
N VAL A 402 -17.02 4.62 -42.53
CA VAL A 402 -17.61 4.36 -43.85
C VAL A 402 -19.09 4.16 -43.67
N GLU A 403 -19.88 5.03 -44.31
CA GLU A 403 -21.31 4.84 -44.43
C GLU A 403 -21.58 3.68 -45.39
N PHE A 404 -22.46 2.78 -44.99
CA PHE A 404 -22.84 1.63 -45.78
C PHE A 404 -24.31 1.34 -45.58
N ARG A 405 -24.88 0.48 -46.41
CA ARG A 405 -26.25 -0.01 -46.24
C ARG A 405 -26.22 -1.53 -46.13
N PRO A 406 -26.61 -2.14 -45.00
CA PRO A 406 -26.64 -3.59 -44.85
C PRO A 406 -27.53 -4.24 -45.91
N ALA A 407 -27.19 -5.40 -46.46
CA ALA A 407 -28.04 -6.08 -47.45
C ALA A 407 -29.47 -6.36 -46.92
N THR A 408 -29.61 -6.60 -45.62
CA THR A 408 -30.89 -6.88 -44.95
C THR A 408 -31.56 -5.65 -44.33
N TRP A 409 -31.13 -4.43 -44.67
CA TRP A 409 -31.67 -3.19 -44.12
C TRP A 409 -33.21 -3.13 -44.19
N GLU A 410 -33.78 -3.59 -45.30
CA GLU A 410 -35.22 -3.51 -45.56
C GLU A 410 -36.00 -4.39 -44.56
N ARG A 411 -35.49 -5.59 -44.29
CA ARG A 411 -36.07 -6.52 -43.32
C ARG A 411 -35.90 -6.01 -41.90
N PHE A 412 -34.72 -5.47 -41.58
CA PHE A 412 -34.46 -4.88 -40.27
C PHE A 412 -35.45 -3.76 -39.95
N GLU A 413 -35.60 -2.78 -40.85
CA GLU A 413 -36.49 -1.62 -40.64
C GLU A 413 -37.97 -2.02 -40.63
N GLN A 414 -38.38 -2.97 -41.48
CA GLN A 414 -39.74 -3.50 -41.45
C GLN A 414 -40.03 -4.23 -40.15
N ASN A 415 -39.15 -5.15 -39.74
CA ASN A 415 -39.38 -5.97 -38.57
C ASN A 415 -39.39 -5.14 -37.29
N LEU A 416 -38.53 -4.11 -37.19
CA LEU A 416 -38.48 -3.15 -36.09
C LEU A 416 -39.84 -2.50 -35.81
N THR A 417 -40.54 -2.06 -36.86
CA THR A 417 -41.84 -1.38 -36.74
C THR A 417 -43.03 -2.34 -36.64
N SER A 418 -42.80 -3.63 -36.91
CA SER A 418 -43.83 -4.68 -36.84
C SER A 418 -43.96 -5.36 -35.48
N ILE A 419 -43.08 -5.03 -34.52
CA ILE A 419 -43.04 -5.65 -33.18
C ILE A 419 -44.37 -5.34 -32.48
N SER A 420 -45.18 -6.37 -32.23
CA SER A 420 -46.46 -6.19 -31.58
C SER A 420 -46.28 -6.04 -30.06
N PHE A 421 -46.71 -4.90 -29.52
CA PHE A 421 -46.88 -4.73 -28.08
C PHE A 421 -48.34 -4.46 -27.78
N ARG A 422 -48.84 -4.98 -26.67
CA ARG A 422 -50.20 -4.70 -26.20
C ARG A 422 -50.16 -4.21 -24.77
N ASP A 423 -50.54 -2.95 -24.58
CA ASP A 423 -50.69 -2.38 -23.26
C ASP A 423 -51.84 -3.10 -22.51
N PRO A 424 -51.56 -3.73 -21.35
CA PRO A 424 -52.59 -4.44 -20.58
C PRO A 424 -53.68 -3.51 -20.06
N THR A 425 -53.43 -2.20 -19.97
CA THR A 425 -54.44 -1.21 -19.55
C THR A 425 -55.36 -0.79 -20.69
N GLY A 426 -54.98 -1.04 -21.95
CA GLY A 426 -55.69 -0.58 -23.14
C GLY A 426 -55.69 0.94 -23.34
N ALA A 427 -55.00 1.71 -22.49
CA ALA A 427 -55.01 3.16 -22.52
C ALA A 427 -54.10 3.73 -23.62
N SER A 428 -53.10 2.97 -24.08
CA SER A 428 -52.17 3.39 -25.13
C SER A 428 -52.20 2.44 -26.35
N SER A 429 -52.25 3.03 -27.55
CA SER A 429 -52.10 2.33 -28.82
C SER A 429 -50.66 2.46 -29.29
N VAL A 430 -49.84 1.45 -29.01
CA VAL A 430 -48.39 1.45 -29.28
C VAL A 430 -47.91 0.12 -29.87
N ASP A 431 -46.95 0.18 -30.78
CA ASP A 431 -46.12 -0.97 -31.15
C ASP A 431 -44.90 -1.11 -30.22
N GLY A 432 -44.12 -2.18 -30.35
CA GLY A 432 -42.99 -2.46 -29.46
C GLY A 432 -41.87 -1.42 -29.54
N PHE A 433 -41.56 -0.91 -30.73
CA PHE A 433 -40.55 0.14 -30.90
C PHE A 433 -41.07 1.48 -30.32
N SER A 434 -42.31 1.84 -30.63
CA SER A 434 -42.98 3.02 -30.06
C SER A 434 -43.15 2.94 -28.55
N TYR A 435 -43.33 1.75 -27.99
CA TYR A 435 -43.42 1.54 -26.54
C TYR A 435 -42.10 1.87 -25.84
N LEU A 436 -40.97 1.43 -26.41
CA LEU A 436 -39.64 1.78 -25.91
C LEU A 436 -39.42 3.28 -25.92
N ILE A 437 -39.74 3.93 -27.04
CA ILE A 437 -39.61 5.39 -27.19
C ILE A 437 -40.47 6.10 -26.16
N ASN A 438 -41.73 5.70 -26.01
CA ASN A 438 -42.63 6.28 -25.03
C ASN A 438 -42.08 6.15 -23.60
N ARG A 439 -41.55 4.99 -23.24
CA ARG A 439 -40.97 4.75 -21.92
C ARG A 439 -39.71 5.59 -21.67
N HIS A 440 -38.88 5.76 -22.68
CA HIS A 440 -37.70 6.62 -22.60
C HIS A 440 -38.09 8.09 -22.44
N VAL A 441 -39.11 8.56 -23.17
CA VAL A 441 -39.65 9.92 -23.02
C VAL A 441 -40.23 10.15 -21.61
N LEU A 442 -40.97 9.18 -21.08
CA LEU A 442 -41.53 9.26 -19.72
C LEU A 442 -40.46 9.32 -18.63
N GLU A 443 -39.32 8.65 -18.82
CA GLU A 443 -38.18 8.73 -17.90
C GLU A 443 -37.58 10.13 -17.82
N ALA A 444 -37.66 10.91 -18.92
CA ALA A 444 -37.13 12.27 -19.00
C ALA A 444 -37.94 13.32 -18.20
N ASN A 445 -38.96 12.92 -17.43
CA ASN A 445 -39.76 13.77 -16.53
C ASN A 445 -40.37 15.02 -17.18
N THR A 446 -40.88 14.90 -18.39
CA THR A 446 -41.62 15.98 -19.07
C THR A 446 -43.06 16.08 -18.57
N VAL A 447 -43.53 17.30 -18.28
CA VAL A 447 -44.89 17.59 -17.81
C VAL A 447 -45.96 17.08 -18.79
N ASP A 448 -45.68 17.17 -20.11
CA ASP A 448 -46.48 16.57 -21.18
C ASP A 448 -45.59 15.79 -22.16
N PRO A 449 -45.41 14.47 -21.95
CA PRO A 449 -44.46 13.65 -22.72
C PRO A 449 -44.77 13.58 -24.22
N TYR A 450 -46.05 13.66 -24.59
CA TYR A 450 -46.47 13.55 -25.99
C TYR A 450 -46.53 14.91 -26.72
N ALA A 451 -46.47 16.03 -25.98
CA ALA A 451 -46.42 17.37 -26.57
C ALA A 451 -44.98 17.84 -26.84
N ASN A 452 -44.00 17.26 -26.13
CA ASN A 452 -42.59 17.62 -26.27
C ASN A 452 -41.93 16.91 -27.46
N ARG A 453 -42.04 17.56 -28.63
CA ARG A 453 -41.58 17.03 -29.93
C ARG A 453 -40.08 16.73 -29.97
N ASP A 454 -39.27 17.58 -29.35
CA ASP A 454 -37.81 17.43 -29.33
C ASP A 454 -37.38 16.18 -28.53
N GLN A 455 -38.13 15.85 -27.47
CA GLN A 455 -37.85 14.65 -26.67
C GLN A 455 -38.25 13.37 -27.39
N ILE A 456 -39.32 13.40 -28.20
CA ILE A 456 -39.70 12.28 -29.05
C ILE A 456 -38.63 12.06 -30.12
N LEU A 457 -38.12 13.12 -30.75
CA LEU A 457 -37.03 13.04 -31.72
C LEU A 457 -35.76 12.43 -31.09
N LEU A 458 -35.29 12.99 -29.97
CA LEU A 458 -34.09 12.49 -29.30
C LEU A 458 -34.25 11.05 -28.83
N SER A 459 -35.42 10.69 -28.27
CA SER A 459 -35.69 9.33 -27.82
C SER A 459 -35.78 8.35 -28.99
N THR A 460 -36.28 8.78 -30.13
CA THR A 460 -36.32 7.98 -31.36
C THR A 460 -34.92 7.63 -31.83
N GLU A 461 -34.03 8.62 -31.94
CA GLU A 461 -32.63 8.42 -32.33
C GLU A 461 -31.93 7.44 -31.37
N ARG A 462 -32.07 7.66 -30.06
CA ARG A 462 -31.42 6.84 -29.04
C ARG A 462 -31.92 5.40 -28.99
N VAL A 463 -33.23 5.18 -29.10
CA VAL A 463 -33.79 3.83 -29.09
C VAL A 463 -33.40 3.08 -30.36
N PHE A 464 -33.38 3.74 -31.51
CA PHE A 464 -32.91 3.12 -32.76
C PHE A 464 -31.44 2.73 -32.70
N GLU A 465 -30.56 3.64 -32.24
CA GLU A 465 -29.13 3.37 -32.03
C GLU A 465 -28.92 2.12 -31.17
N ALA A 466 -29.62 2.05 -30.03
CA ALA A 466 -29.52 0.94 -29.09
C ALA A 466 -30.01 -0.39 -29.69
N ILE A 467 -31.17 -0.40 -30.35
CA ILE A 467 -31.69 -1.63 -30.97
C ILE A 467 -30.75 -2.12 -32.06
N TYR A 468 -30.24 -1.22 -32.90
CA TYR A 468 -29.32 -1.62 -33.95
C TYR A 468 -28.00 -2.16 -33.39
N ALA A 469 -27.45 -1.54 -32.33
CA ALA A 469 -26.24 -2.02 -31.68
C ALA A 469 -26.44 -3.41 -31.04
N VAL A 470 -27.51 -3.60 -30.26
CA VAL A 470 -27.80 -4.90 -29.61
C VAL A 470 -28.13 -5.99 -30.63
N ALA A 471 -28.86 -5.68 -31.71
CA ALA A 471 -29.12 -6.63 -32.79
C ALA A 471 -27.83 -7.10 -33.48
N ASN A 472 -26.88 -6.19 -33.69
CA ASN A 472 -25.59 -6.54 -34.29
C ASN A 472 -24.69 -7.34 -33.34
N GLU A 473 -24.74 -7.10 -32.03
CA GLU A 473 -24.04 -7.95 -31.05
C GLU A 473 -24.57 -9.39 -31.09
N GLY A 474 -25.88 -9.58 -31.06
CA GLY A 474 -26.50 -10.90 -30.98
C GLY A 474 -26.29 -11.76 -32.23
N LEU A 475 -26.51 -11.17 -33.41
CA LEU A 475 -26.50 -11.91 -34.68
C LEU A 475 -25.64 -11.29 -35.79
N GLY A 476 -25.35 -9.99 -35.76
CA GLY A 476 -24.52 -9.31 -36.78
C GLY A 476 -23.06 -9.80 -36.85
N PHE A 477 -22.62 -10.53 -35.83
CA PHE A 477 -21.34 -11.22 -35.80
C PHE A 477 -21.57 -12.75 -35.69
N PRO A 478 -21.85 -13.48 -36.78
CA PRO A 478 -21.95 -14.94 -36.70
C PRO A 478 -20.59 -15.58 -36.34
N ARG A 479 -20.63 -16.75 -35.67
CA ARG A 479 -19.42 -17.57 -35.45
C ARG A 479 -18.79 -17.89 -36.81
N SER A 480 -17.51 -17.57 -36.95
CA SER A 480 -16.77 -17.91 -38.17
C SER A 480 -16.80 -19.43 -38.39
N VAL A 481 -17.52 -19.89 -39.42
CA VAL A 481 -17.60 -21.30 -39.83
C VAL A 481 -16.46 -21.65 -40.80
N VAL A 482 -15.38 -20.87 -40.85
CA VAL A 482 -14.23 -21.20 -41.69
C VAL A 482 -13.45 -22.34 -41.03
N ASP A 483 -13.92 -23.54 -41.30
CA ASP A 483 -13.51 -24.82 -40.71
C ASP A 483 -12.16 -25.35 -41.24
N ARG A 484 -11.26 -24.45 -41.71
CA ARG A 484 -9.92 -24.88 -42.18
C ARG A 484 -8.85 -23.82 -42.44
N ASP A 485 -9.11 -22.52 -42.28
CA ASP A 485 -8.09 -21.47 -42.42
C ASP A 485 -8.06 -20.57 -41.17
N GLU A 486 -6.85 -20.15 -40.83
CA GLU A 486 -6.44 -19.35 -39.68
C GLU A 486 -7.48 -18.28 -39.27
N GLN A 487 -8.05 -18.39 -38.06
CA GLN A 487 -8.98 -17.38 -37.53
C GLN A 487 -8.32 -15.99 -37.57
N PRO A 488 -9.01 -14.95 -38.07
CA PRO A 488 -8.42 -13.62 -38.17
C PRO A 488 -7.98 -13.14 -36.78
N SER A 489 -6.73 -12.69 -36.68
CA SER A 489 -6.18 -12.18 -35.43
C SER A 489 -6.17 -10.66 -35.39
N ILE A 490 -6.36 -10.10 -34.20
CA ILE A 490 -6.31 -8.65 -33.94
C ILE A 490 -5.15 -8.42 -32.98
N GLN A 491 -4.31 -7.42 -33.24
CA GLN A 491 -3.29 -7.01 -32.28
C GLN A 491 -3.94 -6.20 -31.15
N GLY A 492 -3.66 -6.61 -29.91
CA GLY A 492 -4.14 -5.93 -28.71
C GLY A 492 -3.02 -5.72 -27.70
N THR A 493 -3.11 -4.62 -26.95
CA THR A 493 -2.25 -4.38 -25.79
C THR A 493 -2.99 -4.83 -24.54
N VAL A 494 -2.47 -5.86 -23.88
CA VAL A 494 -3.00 -6.38 -22.63
C VAL A 494 -2.30 -5.67 -21.48
N SER A 495 -3.09 -5.10 -20.59
CA SER A 495 -2.67 -4.38 -19.39
C SER A 495 -3.06 -5.21 -18.17
N THR A 496 -2.09 -5.87 -17.54
CA THR A 496 -2.32 -6.62 -16.30
C THR A 496 -1.74 -5.86 -15.10
N PRO A 497 -2.48 -5.76 -13.98
CA PRO A 497 -1.93 -5.24 -12.73
C PRO A 497 -0.99 -6.30 -12.14
N ASP A 498 0.31 -6.04 -12.17
CA ASP A 498 1.34 -6.88 -11.57
C ASP A 498 1.84 -6.20 -10.29
N THR A 499 1.67 -6.85 -9.14
CA THR A 499 2.17 -6.30 -7.88
C THR A 499 3.66 -6.50 -7.77
N ARG A 500 4.44 -5.41 -7.78
CA ARG A 500 5.89 -5.47 -7.68
C ARG A 500 6.38 -4.91 -6.35
N LEU A 501 7.51 -5.43 -5.89
CA LEU A 501 8.17 -4.97 -4.67
C LEU A 501 9.05 -3.76 -4.96
N PHE A 502 8.89 -2.69 -4.20
CA PHE A 502 9.67 -1.46 -4.27
C PHE A 502 10.38 -1.18 -2.96
N VAL A 503 11.61 -0.66 -3.07
CA VAL A 503 12.30 -0.07 -1.92
C VAL A 503 11.72 1.31 -1.68
N VAL A 504 11.25 1.59 -0.46
CA VAL A 504 10.72 2.91 -0.11
C VAL A 504 11.88 3.90 0.01
N PRO A 505 12.02 4.89 -0.90
CA PRO A 505 13.24 5.70 -0.98
C PRO A 505 13.50 6.49 0.31
N LYS A 506 12.46 7.13 0.86
CA LYS A 506 12.55 7.92 2.10
C LYS A 506 13.08 7.07 3.25
N THR A 507 12.51 5.89 3.46
CA THR A 507 12.91 4.94 4.50
C THR A 507 14.36 4.47 4.31
N ALA A 508 14.72 4.11 3.09
CA ALA A 508 16.07 3.66 2.77
C ALA A 508 17.13 4.75 3.03
N TYR A 509 16.87 6.00 2.64
CA TYR A 509 17.77 7.12 2.91
C TYR A 509 18.00 7.34 4.41
N TYR A 510 16.95 7.30 5.24
CA TYR A 510 17.11 7.44 6.69
C TYR A 510 17.99 6.32 7.29
N ILE A 511 17.77 5.07 6.87
CA ILE A 511 18.55 3.92 7.35
C ILE A 511 20.01 4.05 6.89
N ILE A 512 20.26 4.39 5.63
CA ILE A 512 21.62 4.57 5.08
C ILE A 512 22.38 5.66 5.84
N VAL A 513 21.75 6.81 6.12
CA VAL A 513 22.37 7.92 6.86
C VAL A 513 22.74 7.47 8.27
N ILE A 514 21.83 6.83 9.01
CA ILE A 514 22.08 6.39 10.39
C ILE A 514 23.19 5.34 10.43
N LEU A 515 23.15 4.33 9.57
CA LEU A 515 24.21 3.31 9.49
C LEU A 515 25.56 3.91 9.11
N SER A 516 25.59 4.89 8.21
CA SER A 516 26.83 5.60 7.86
C SER A 516 27.43 6.32 9.07
N PHE A 517 26.60 6.97 9.90
CA PHE A 517 27.05 7.54 11.17
C PHE A 517 27.57 6.48 12.15
N ILE A 518 26.93 5.29 12.21
CA ILE A 518 27.38 4.18 13.06
C ILE A 518 28.75 3.68 12.61
N VAL A 519 28.96 3.51 11.30
CA VAL A 519 30.25 3.13 10.71
C VAL A 519 31.33 4.13 11.07
N VAL A 520 31.08 5.44 10.90
CA VAL A 520 32.03 6.50 11.27
C VAL A 520 32.34 6.45 12.77
N CYS A 521 31.35 6.28 13.63
CA CYS A 521 31.56 6.18 15.08
C CYS A 521 32.36 4.94 15.48
N ASN A 522 32.13 3.79 14.83
CA ASN A 522 32.89 2.57 15.06
C ASN A 522 34.35 2.70 14.59
N ILE A 523 34.61 3.41 13.49
CA ILE A 523 35.97 3.75 13.05
C ILE A 523 36.65 4.66 14.10
N ILE A 524 35.96 5.70 14.58
CA ILE A 524 36.51 6.59 15.62
C ILE A 524 36.78 5.80 16.91
N LEU A 525 35.87 4.92 17.33
CA LEU A 525 36.03 4.08 18.51
C LEU A 525 37.21 3.12 18.35
N TYR A 526 37.37 2.53 17.17
CA TYR A 526 38.50 1.67 16.83
C TYR A 526 39.83 2.40 17.03
N TYR A 527 39.97 3.61 16.44
CA TYR A 527 41.17 4.42 16.60
C TYR A 527 41.38 4.91 18.05
N TYR A 528 40.30 5.33 18.71
CA TYR A 528 40.34 5.78 20.11
C TYR A 528 40.88 4.67 21.02
N HIS A 529 40.39 3.43 20.85
CA HIS A 529 40.82 2.28 21.65
C HIS A 529 42.24 1.84 21.35
N GLN A 530 42.68 1.93 20.09
CA GLN A 530 44.07 1.64 19.75
C GLN A 530 45.04 2.66 20.38
N ARG A 531 44.60 3.92 20.54
CA ARG A 531 45.42 5.00 21.11
C ARG A 531 45.40 5.04 22.63
N HIS A 532 44.29 4.69 23.27
CA HIS A 532 44.12 4.75 24.72
C HIS A 532 44.13 3.35 25.33
N ARG A 533 45.17 3.06 26.12
CA ARG A 533 45.31 1.80 26.85
C ARG A 533 44.62 1.87 28.21
N SER A 534 43.99 0.78 28.65
CA SER A 534 43.40 0.62 29.98
C SER A 534 44.46 0.32 31.05
N VAL A 535 44.13 0.46 32.34
CA VAL A 535 44.97 -0.01 33.48
C VAL A 535 44.76 -1.50 33.76
N LEU A 536 43.68 -2.08 33.24
CA LEU A 536 43.28 -3.45 33.54
C LEU A 536 44.14 -4.49 32.80
N TRP A 537 44.63 -5.46 33.57
CA TRP A 537 45.37 -6.64 33.08
C TRP A 537 44.50 -7.88 32.98
N GLU A 538 43.39 -7.91 33.72
CA GLU A 538 42.38 -8.98 33.71
C GLU A 538 40.97 -8.38 33.75
N GLU A 539 39.96 -9.21 33.46
CA GLU A 539 38.57 -8.79 33.51
C GLU A 539 38.09 -8.71 34.96
N PRO A 540 37.62 -7.55 35.44
CA PRO A 540 37.05 -7.45 36.77
C PRO A 540 35.63 -8.05 36.80
N VAL A 541 35.52 -9.38 36.66
CA VAL A 541 34.24 -10.09 36.77
C VAL A 541 33.94 -10.42 38.23
N GLY A 542 32.79 -9.96 38.70
CA GLY A 542 32.24 -10.34 40.00
C GLY A 542 32.95 -9.75 41.21
N LEU A 543 32.57 -10.22 42.39
CA LEU A 543 33.12 -9.76 43.67
C LEU A 543 34.62 -10.02 43.80
N LEU A 544 35.11 -11.10 43.17
CA LEU A 544 36.52 -11.50 43.25
C LEU A 544 37.43 -10.57 42.44
N GLY A 545 37.08 -10.25 41.19
CA GLY A 545 37.86 -9.29 40.38
C GLY A 545 37.81 -7.87 40.94
N ALA A 546 36.68 -7.47 41.55
CA ALA A 546 36.59 -6.22 42.30
C ALA A 546 37.45 -6.25 43.58
N ALA A 547 37.52 -7.39 44.26
CA ALA A 547 38.35 -7.57 45.45
C ALA A 547 39.85 -7.60 45.12
N GLU A 548 40.24 -8.18 43.98
CA GLU A 548 41.63 -8.21 43.50
C GLU A 548 42.12 -6.79 43.15
N LEU A 549 41.30 -6.00 42.47
CA LEU A 549 41.57 -4.56 42.25
C LEU A 549 41.72 -3.77 43.56
N LEU A 550 41.16 -4.25 44.67
CA LEU A 550 41.27 -3.65 45.99
C LEU A 550 42.39 -4.28 46.85
N TYR A 551 42.89 -5.47 46.49
CA TYR A 551 43.83 -6.26 47.30
C TYR A 551 45.22 -5.62 47.34
N GLU A 552 45.70 -5.10 46.20
CA GLU A 552 46.94 -4.32 46.14
C GLU A 552 46.74 -2.82 46.46
N GLY A 553 45.50 -2.40 46.70
CA GLY A 553 45.15 -1.02 47.01
C GLY A 553 45.13 -0.72 48.51
N ASN A 554 45.53 0.50 48.91
CA ASN A 554 45.42 0.98 50.30
C ASN A 554 43.96 1.27 50.75
N THR A 555 42.99 0.73 50.01
CA THR A 555 41.55 0.98 50.14
C THR A 555 40.95 0.30 51.38
N SER A 556 41.47 -0.86 51.78
CA SER A 556 41.05 -1.53 53.03
C SER A 556 41.40 -0.70 54.27
N ARG A 557 42.62 -0.13 54.32
CA ARG A 557 43.03 0.83 55.37
C ARG A 557 42.22 2.13 55.28
N PHE A 558 41.91 2.62 54.09
CA PHE A 558 41.04 3.80 53.90
C PHE A 558 39.62 3.57 54.43
N ILE A 559 38.98 2.46 54.06
CA ILE A 559 37.63 2.09 54.51
C ILE A 559 37.63 1.90 56.04
N ALA A 560 38.64 1.26 56.60
CA ALA A 560 38.79 1.11 58.05
C ALA A 560 38.98 2.47 58.76
N ARG A 561 39.72 3.41 58.15
CA ARG A 561 39.96 4.76 58.70
C ARG A 561 38.71 5.63 58.64
N VAL A 562 37.96 5.58 57.54
CA VAL A 562 36.68 6.28 57.36
C VAL A 562 35.61 5.70 58.31
N ARG A 563 35.53 4.38 58.45
CA ARG A 563 34.58 3.72 59.37
C ARG A 563 34.91 4.02 60.85
N ARG A 564 36.19 4.22 61.20
CA ARG A 564 36.59 4.72 62.54
C ARG A 564 36.14 6.16 62.80
N HIS A 565 36.24 7.04 61.80
CA HIS A 565 35.88 8.46 61.97
C HIS A 565 34.36 8.69 61.88
N HIS A 566 33.62 7.82 61.20
CA HIS A 566 32.16 7.92 61.08
C HIS A 566 31.46 6.57 61.38
N PRO A 567 31.41 6.15 62.65
CA PRO A 567 30.87 4.85 63.05
C PRO A 567 29.36 4.69 62.79
N ALA A 568 28.62 5.81 62.71
CA ALA A 568 27.16 5.82 62.44
C ALA A 568 26.81 5.84 60.93
N ALA A 569 27.80 5.94 60.04
CA ALA A 569 27.54 6.07 58.61
C ALA A 569 27.24 4.71 57.95
N THR A 570 25.96 4.40 57.79
CA THR A 570 25.50 3.20 57.08
C THR A 570 25.74 3.25 55.56
N ARG A 571 26.00 4.43 54.98
CA ARG A 571 26.32 4.61 53.54
C ARG A 571 27.60 5.39 53.32
N ILE A 572 28.74 4.69 53.43
CA ILE A 572 30.10 5.21 53.26
C ILE A 572 30.28 5.95 51.91
N VAL A 573 29.63 5.48 50.84
CA VAL A 573 29.68 6.10 49.50
C VAL A 573 29.09 7.52 49.48
N LYS A 574 28.02 7.77 50.25
CA LYS A 574 27.40 9.11 50.32
C LYS A 574 28.27 10.12 51.06
N LEU A 575 29.07 9.65 52.02
CA LEU A 575 30.02 10.49 52.77
C LEU A 575 31.22 10.89 51.92
N ALA A 576 31.79 9.95 51.17
CA ALA A 576 32.89 10.22 50.24
C ALA A 576 32.51 11.19 49.09
N LEU A 577 31.23 11.24 48.72
CA LEU A 577 30.69 12.17 47.70
C LEU A 577 30.49 13.61 48.20
N ASN A 578 30.35 13.81 49.52
CA ASN A 578 29.99 15.10 50.11
C ASN A 578 31.18 15.89 50.67
N ASP A 579 32.34 15.24 50.90
CA ASP A 579 33.54 15.90 51.40
C ASP A 579 34.80 15.52 50.58
N PRO A 580 35.03 16.17 49.42
CA PRO A 580 36.13 15.83 48.52
C PRO A 580 37.52 16.18 49.08
N ALA A 581 37.60 17.09 50.06
CA ALA A 581 38.86 17.48 50.71
C ALA A 581 39.45 16.32 51.54
N TYR A 582 38.57 15.52 52.17
CA TYR A 582 38.97 14.39 53.00
C TYR A 582 39.53 13.20 52.18
N ALA A 583 38.99 12.99 50.97
CA ALA A 583 39.47 11.98 50.03
C ALA A 583 40.84 12.34 49.43
N LEU A 584 41.10 13.63 49.17
CA LEU A 584 42.39 14.10 48.65
C LEU A 584 43.50 14.07 49.72
N TYR A 585 43.20 14.48 50.95
CA TYR A 585 44.17 14.55 52.05
C TYR A 585 44.71 13.16 52.46
N THR A 586 43.90 12.11 52.31
CA THR A 586 44.28 10.74 52.67
C THR A 586 44.98 9.98 51.55
N ALA A 587 44.85 10.41 50.29
CA ALA A 587 45.58 9.84 49.16
C ALA A 587 47.00 10.41 48.99
N ALA A 588 47.33 11.55 49.62
CA ALA A 588 48.57 12.29 49.40
C ALA A 588 49.73 11.98 50.37
N VAL A 589 49.58 11.03 51.31
CA VAL A 589 50.58 10.77 52.36
C VAL A 589 51.13 9.34 52.25
N ASP A 590 52.44 9.23 52.00
CA ASP A 590 53.19 7.97 51.98
C ASP A 590 53.42 7.40 53.41
N GLU A 591 53.80 6.13 53.52
CA GLU A 591 53.96 5.33 54.76
C GLU A 591 54.89 5.96 55.83
N ARG A 592 55.65 7.01 55.49
CA ARG A 592 56.48 7.78 56.44
C ARG A 592 55.94 9.16 56.82
N GLY A 593 54.72 9.52 56.42
CA GLY A 593 54.10 10.80 56.76
C GLY A 593 54.57 11.99 55.90
N LYS A 594 55.17 11.74 54.73
CA LYS A 594 55.59 12.81 53.79
C LYS A 594 54.59 12.95 52.65
N VAL A 595 54.23 14.20 52.33
CA VAL A 595 53.28 14.56 51.27
C VAL A 595 53.93 14.35 49.90
N MET A 596 53.31 13.54 49.03
CA MET A 596 53.84 13.18 47.70
C MET A 596 53.57 14.22 46.60
N VAL A 597 53.01 15.38 46.91
CA VAL A 597 52.82 16.48 45.96
C VAL A 597 53.37 17.77 46.58
N SER A 598 54.42 18.33 45.97
CA SER A 598 54.88 19.68 46.25
C SER A 598 53.90 20.67 45.64
N ALA A 599 52.82 20.98 46.38
CA ALA A 599 52.19 22.28 46.30
C ALA A 599 52.92 23.17 47.31
N SER A 600 53.45 24.31 46.85
CA SER A 600 54.05 25.35 47.69
C SER A 600 53.14 25.59 48.90
N GLY A 601 53.68 25.44 50.12
CA GLY A 601 52.95 25.49 51.39
C GLY A 601 52.27 26.81 51.74
N ARG A 602 52.11 27.74 50.77
CA ARG A 602 51.30 28.95 50.90
C ARG A 602 49.89 28.82 50.34
N ASP A 603 49.63 27.93 49.36
CA ASP A 603 48.29 27.81 48.76
C ASP A 603 47.29 26.97 49.59
N LEU A 604 47.78 26.09 50.47
CA LEU A 604 46.92 25.25 51.30
C LEU A 604 46.32 25.98 52.51
N ASP A 605 47.05 26.95 53.09
CA ASP A 605 46.55 27.75 54.22
C ASP A 605 45.49 28.77 53.77
N ASP A 606 45.63 29.34 52.57
CA ASP A 606 44.64 30.26 51.99
C ASP A 606 43.32 29.53 51.64
N MET A 607 43.37 28.27 51.22
CA MET A 607 42.18 27.46 50.95
C MET A 607 41.43 27.06 52.24
N MET A 608 42.14 26.94 53.36
CA MET A 608 41.56 26.50 54.64
C MET A 608 40.88 27.65 55.41
N TRP A 609 41.34 28.89 55.23
CA TRP A 609 40.74 30.06 55.88
C TRP A 609 39.45 30.54 55.19
N ASP A 610 39.33 30.38 53.87
CA ASP A 610 38.15 30.90 53.13
C ASP A 610 36.89 30.01 53.29
N TYR A 611 37.05 28.76 53.76
CA TYR A 611 35.91 27.87 54.00
C TYR A 611 35.20 28.14 55.34
N LYS A 612 35.89 28.74 56.32
CA LYS A 612 35.31 29.01 57.64
C LYS A 612 34.45 30.27 57.70
N SER A 613 34.46 31.11 56.66
CA SER A 613 33.72 32.38 56.61
C SER A 613 32.33 32.29 55.95
N ARG A 614 31.98 31.18 55.30
CA ARG A 614 30.72 31.05 54.50
C ARG A 614 29.65 30.11 55.04
N ALA A 615 29.83 29.52 56.23
CA ALA A 615 28.87 28.58 56.81
C ALA A 615 28.11 29.13 58.03
N SER A 616 27.83 30.44 58.07
CA SER A 616 26.82 31.01 58.96
C SER A 616 25.66 31.58 58.15
N GLY A 617 24.54 30.87 58.17
CA GLY A 617 23.25 31.37 57.69
C GLY A 617 22.63 30.51 56.61
N TYR A 618 21.95 29.44 57.03
CA TYR A 618 20.61 29.09 56.53
C TYR A 618 19.92 28.23 57.60
N SER A 619 18.91 28.84 58.21
CA SER A 619 17.89 28.18 59.03
C SER A 619 16.98 27.31 58.17
N VAL A 620 16.69 26.10 58.64
CA VAL A 620 15.34 25.51 58.60
C VAL A 620 15.05 25.01 60.00
#